data_AF-A0A382E469-F1
#
_entry.id   AF-A0A382E469-F1
#
_cell.length_a   1.000
_cell.length_b   1.000
_cell.length_c   1.000
_cell.angle_alpha   90.00
_cell.angle_beta   90.00
_cell.angle_gamma   90.00
#
_symmetry.space_group_name_H-M   'P 1'
#
loop_
_entity.id
_entity.type
_entity.pdbx_description
1 polymer ?
#
loop_
_entity_poly.entity_id
_entity_poly.type
_entity_poly.pdbx_seq_one_letter_code
_entity_poly.pdbx_strand_id
1 'polypeptide(L)' 'MKILITGKNGQLGKSIHKVFTRKKLPYEFVFVGRQELDLSSIDSIKDFFNQNT' A
#
# COMPACT_ATOMS: atom_id res chain seq x y z
N MET A 1 -10.56 9.47 -1.66
CA MET A 1 -9.42 9.06 -2.50
C MET A 1 -8.58 8.07 -1.72
N LYS A 2 -8.27 6.92 -2.33
CA LYS A 2 -7.50 5.83 -1.71
C LYS A 2 -6.11 5.77 -2.33
N ILE A 3 -5.08 5.68 -1.49
CA ILE A 3 -3.68 5.69 -1.90
C ILE A 3 -3.07 4.35 -1.49
N LEU A 4 -2.65 3.56 -2.47
CA LEU A 4 -1.93 2.32 -2.27
C LEU A 4 -0.43 2.59 -2.17
N ILE A 5 0.20 2.10 -1.11
CA ILE A 5 1.66 2.14 -0.91
C ILE A 5 2.18 0.70 -0.89
N THR A 6 2.98 0.36 -1.89
CA THR A 6 3.68 -0.92 -1.98
C THR A 6 5.04 -0.83 -1.28
N GLY A 7 5.55 -1.96 -0.79
CA GLY A 7 6.80 -1.98 -0.05
C GLY A 7 6.69 -1.39 1.35
N LYS A 8 5.58 -1.63 2.05
CA LYS A 8 5.29 -1.11 3.42
C LYS A 8 6.44 -1.25 4.42
N ASN A 9 7.27 -2.28 4.28
CA ASN A 9 8.37 -2.59 5.19
C ASN A 9 9.69 -1.87 4.85
N GLY A 10 9.77 -1.20 3.69
CA GLY A 10 10.94 -0.43 3.26
C GLY A 10 11.12 0.86 4.05
N GLN A 11 12.28 1.50 3.88
CA GLN A 11 12.62 2.76 4.57
C GLN A 11 11.59 3.86 4.28
N LEU A 12 11.21 4.02 3.01
CA LEU A 12 10.23 5.02 2.60
C LEU A 12 8.81 4.69 3.08
N GLY A 13 8.35 3.44 2.93
CA GLY A 13 7.02 3.02 3.40
C GLY A 13 6.82 3.27 4.89
N LYS A 14 7.81 2.93 5.72
CA LYS A 14 7.81 3.22 7.17
C LYS A 14 7.82 4.73 7.46
N SER A 15 8.57 5.51 6.70
CA SER A 15 8.66 6.96 6.87
C SER A 15 7.32 7.64 6.53
N ILE A 16 6.66 7.24 5.44
CA ILE A 16 5.33 7.74 5.06
C ILE A 16 4.31 7.34 6.13
N HIS A 17 4.32 6.08 6.59
CA HIS A 17 3.44 5.63 7.67
C HIS A 17 3.59 6.49 8.92
N LYS A 18 4.82 6.79 9.35
CA LYS A 18 5.10 7.65 10.52
C LYS A 18 4.55 9.06 10.35
N VAL A 19 4.61 9.65 9.15
CA VAL A 19 4.04 10.98 8.87
C VAL A 19 2.52 10.95 8.90
N PHE A 20 1.91 9.92 8.29
CA PHE A 20 0.46 9.76 8.24
C PHE A 20 -0.15 9.50 9.63
N THR A 21 0.42 8.61 10.44
CA THR A 21 -0.12 8.33 11.79
C THR A 21 -0.13 9.58 12.69
N ARG A 22 0.71 10.57 12.39
CA ARG A 22 0.77 11.86 13.10
C ARG A 22 -0.18 12.92 12.55
N LYS A 23 -0.64 12.78 11.30
CA LYS A 23 -1.51 13.76 10.61
C LYS A 23 -2.73 13.05 10.06
N LYS A 24 -3.92 13.34 10.59
CA LYS A 24 -5.18 12.90 9.98
C LYS A 24 -5.39 13.62 8.64
N LEU A 25 -4.86 13.02 7.57
CA LEU A 25 -5.11 13.44 6.20
C LEU A 25 -6.47 12.88 5.73
N PRO A 26 -7.21 13.58 4.86
CA PRO A 26 -8.51 13.13 4.34
C PRO A 26 -8.36 12.04 3.24
N TYR A 27 -7.37 11.15 3.38
CA TYR A 27 -7.07 10.08 2.43
C TYR A 27 -6.96 8.75 3.16
N GLU A 28 -7.47 7.71 2.53
CA GLU A 28 -7.30 6.34 3.01
C GLU A 28 -6.00 5.78 2.44
N PHE A 29 -5.03 5.52 3.31
CA PHE A 29 -3.77 4.90 2.90
C PHE A 29 -3.82 3.39 3.15
N VAL A 30 -3.51 2.62 2.12
CA VAL A 30 -3.36 1.16 2.19
C VAL A 30 -1.89 0.82 2.03
N PHE A 31 -1.31 0.17 3.03
CA PHE A 31 0.09 -0.24 3.01
C PHE A 31 0.18 -1.74 2.78
N VAL A 32 0.81 -2.15 1.68
CA VAL A 32 0.97 -3.57 1.30
C VAL A 32 2.45 -3.95 1.17
N GLY A 33 2.75 -5.19 1.51
CA GLY A 33 4.05 -5.83 1.31
C GLY A 33 3.98 -6.84 0.17
N ARG A 34 5.11 -7.52 -0.06
CA ARG A 34 5.21 -8.57 -1.09
C ARG A 34 4.28 -9.76 -0.83
N GLN A 35 3.91 -10.01 0.42
CA GLN A 35 3.02 -11.11 0.80
C GLN A 35 1.57 -10.85 0.35
N GLU A 36 1.16 -9.58 0.35
CA GLU A 36 -0.19 -9.17 -0.03
C GLU A 36 -0.28 -8.79 -1.53
N LEU A 37 0.79 -8.25 -2.11
CA LEU A 37 0.88 -7.87 -3.51
C LEU A 37 2.29 -8.13 -4.03
N ASP A 38 2.43 -9.13 -4.90
CA ASP A 38 3.69 -9.42 -5.57
C ASP A 38 3.78 -8.69 -6.91
N LEU A 39 4.59 -7.64 -6.96
CA LEU A 39 4.80 -6.84 -8.17
C LEU A 39 5.55 -7.57 -9.28
N SER A 40 6.14 -8.74 -9.00
CA SER A 40 6.76 -9.59 -10.03
C SER A 40 5.74 -10.48 -10.76
N SER A 41 4.51 -10.60 -10.23
CA SER A 41 3.44 -11.41 -10.80
C SER A 41 2.29 -10.52 -11.29
N ILE A 42 2.03 -10.55 -12.59
CA ILE A 42 0.91 -9.80 -13.19
C ILE A 42 -0.44 -10.29 -12.67
N ASP A 43 -0.57 -11.59 -12.39
CA ASP A 43 -1.80 -12.18 -11.88
C ASP A 43 -2.05 -11.73 -10.44
N SER A 44 -1.01 -11.65 -9.60
CA SER A 44 -1.11 -11.08 -8.25
C SER A 44 -1.59 -9.62 -8.28
N ILE A 45 -1.09 -8.82 -9.23
CA ILE A 45 -1.54 -7.43 -9.39
C ILE A 45 -3.02 -7.38 -9.78
N LYS A 46 -3.44 -8.16 -10.79
CA LYS A 46 -4.84 -8.18 -11.23
C LYS A 46 -5.78 -8.64 -10.13
N ASP A 47 -5.45 -9.72 -9.44
CA ASP A 47 -6.26 -10.28 -8.37
C ASP A 47 -6.41 -9.30 -7.22
N PHE A 48 -5.31 -8.63 -6.82
CA PHE A 48 -5.35 -7.60 -5.79
C PHE A 48 -6.32 -6.48 -6.13
N PHE A 49 -6.24 -5.92 -7.33
CA PHE A 49 -7.12 -4.82 -7.74
C PHE A 49 -8.58 -5.28 -7.94
N ASN A 50 -8.81 -6.48 -8.46
CA ASN A 50 -10.17 -7.04 -8.61
C ASN A 50 -10.86 -7.28 -7.25
N GLN A 51 -10.10 -7.69 -6.22
CA GLN A 51 -10.63 -7.91 -4.86
C GLN A 51 -10.82 -6.61 -4.06
N ASN A 52 -10.15 -5.53 -4.45
CA ASN A 52 -10.14 -4.25 -3.73
C ASN A 52 -10.75 -3.10 -4.55
N THR A 53 -11.68 -3.41 -5.47
CA THR A 53 -12.45 -2.44 -6.25
C THR A 53 -13.53 -1.77 -5.40
#